data_AF-A0A8T3BYM1-F1
#
_entry.id   AF-A0A8T3BYM1-F1
#
_cell.length_a   1.000
_cell.length_b   1.000
_cell.length_c   1.000
_cell.angle_alpha   90.00
_cell.angle_beta   90.00
_cell.angle_gamma   90.00
#
_symmetry.space_group_name_H-M   'P 1'
#
loop_
_entity.id
_entity.type
_entity.pdbx_description
1 polymer ?
#
loop_
_entity_poly.entity_id
_entity_poly.type
_entity_poly.pdbx_seq_one_letter_code
_entity_poly.pdbx_strand_id
1 'polypeptide(L)'
;MVFYQRSYLVFNCFMKVSKWSPSGDIGDESPIVLIWISFPNLHPHFLSPHILHRLGLLFCNPVKVDNATVMGYRPSVARMLVEIDITKKFLDKIWLCHEKLGYF
;
A
#
# COMPACT_ATOMS: atom_id res chain seq x y z
N MET A 1 11.44 -4.23 5.46
CA MET A 1 10.83 -5.31 6.27
C MET A 1 9.35 -4.96 6.39
N VAL A 2 8.47 -5.78 5.81
CA VAL A 2 7.02 -5.52 5.74
C VAL A 2 6.34 -6.11 6.97
N PHE A 3 5.80 -5.28 7.86
CA PHE A 3 5.22 -5.76 9.12
C PHE A 3 3.70 -5.89 9.01
N TYR A 4 3.24 -7.11 8.81
CA TYR A 4 1.82 -7.44 8.93
C TYR A 4 1.46 -7.54 10.42
N GLN A 5 0.40 -6.87 10.86
CA GLN A 5 -0.14 -7.02 12.21
C GLN A 5 -0.65 -8.47 12.36
N ARG A 6 0.16 -9.34 12.95
CA ARG A 6 -0.14 -10.77 13.13
C ARG A 6 -0.57 -11.03 14.57
N SER A 7 -1.75 -11.62 14.72
CA SER A 7 -2.18 -12.26 15.95
C SER A 7 -1.80 -13.73 15.92
N TYR A 8 -1.21 -14.22 17.00
CA TYR A 8 -0.85 -15.61 17.22
C TYR A 8 -1.60 -16.14 18.45
N LEU A 9 -2.06 -17.38 18.39
CA LEU A 9 -2.60 -18.09 19.54
C LEU A 9 -1.47 -18.92 20.16
N VAL A 10 -1.01 -18.55 21.35
CA VAL A 10 0.07 -19.24 22.06
C VAL A 10 -0.46 -19.65 23.43
N PHE A 11 -0.45 -20.95 23.74
CA PHE A 11 -1.02 -21.50 25.00
C PHE A 11 -2.45 -20.99 25.31
N ASN A 12 -3.31 -20.90 24.28
CA ASN A 12 -4.67 -20.38 24.40
C ASN A 12 -4.78 -18.89 24.77
N CYS A 13 -3.67 -18.15 24.70
CA CYS A 13 -3.63 -16.70 24.83
C CYS A 13 -3.44 -16.05 23.45
N PHE A 14 -4.22 -15.02 23.15
CA PHE A 14 -4.03 -14.22 21.94
C PHE A 14 -2.88 -13.22 22.15
N MET A 15 -1.80 -13.41 21.40
CA MET A 15 -0.68 -12.48 21.34
C MET A 15 -0.73 -11.69 20.04
N LYS A 16 -0.53 -10.37 20.15
CA LYS A 16 -0.47 -9.46 19.00
C LYS A 16 0.95 -8.94 18.85
N VAL A 17 1.54 -9.10 17.67
CA VAL A 17 2.89 -8.59 17.38
C VAL A 17 2.78 -7.22 16.73
N SER A 18 3.39 -6.22 17.37
CA SER A 18 3.48 -4.83 16.89
C SER A 18 4.95 -4.40 16.76
N LYS A 19 5.19 -3.32 16.02
CA LYS A 19 6.52 -2.72 15.91
C LYS A 19 6.86 -2.03 17.23
N TRP A 20 8.00 -2.40 17.82
CA TRP A 20 8.49 -1.74 19.04
C TRP A 20 8.80 -0.27 18.75
N SER A 21 8.29 0.63 19.59
CA SER A 21 8.58 2.06 19.56
C SER A 21 9.01 2.51 20.96
N PRO A 22 10.11 3.26 21.11
CA PRO A 22 10.58 3.75 22.41
C PRO A 22 9.61 4.73 23.07
N SER A 23 8.69 5.33 22.30
CA SER A 23 7.59 6.19 22.77
C SER A 23 6.22 5.50 22.75
N GLY A 24 6.16 4.22 22.36
CA GLY A 24 4.89 3.51 22.23
C GLY A 24 4.42 2.99 23.58
N ASP A 25 3.28 3.48 24.05
CA ASP A 25 2.58 2.86 25.17
C ASP A 25 2.13 1.45 24.76
N ILE A 26 2.24 0.49 25.69
CA ILE A 26 1.89 -0.93 25.46
C ILE A 26 0.41 -1.10 25.04
N GLY A 27 -0.44 -0.11 25.32
CA GLY A 27 -1.84 -0.07 24.92
C GLY A 27 -2.14 0.71 23.64
N ASP A 28 -1.18 1.46 23.09
CA ASP A 28 -1.43 2.32 21.93
C ASP A 28 -1.05 1.57 20.64
N GLU A 29 -2.07 1.23 19.86
CA GLU A 29 -1.83 0.62 18.56
C GLU A 29 -1.23 1.65 17.63
N SER A 30 -0.11 1.30 16.98
CA SER A 30 0.46 2.17 15.95
C SER A 30 -0.63 2.46 14.90
N PRO A 31 -0.94 3.74 14.61
CA PRO A 31 -1.94 4.09 13.61
C PRO A 31 -1.48 3.79 12.18
N ILE A 32 -0.28 3.24 12.02
CA ILE A 32 0.28 2.88 10.73
C ILE A 32 -0.14 1.44 10.42
N VAL A 33 -0.94 1.27 9.37
CA VAL A 33 -1.42 -0.03 8.90
C VAL A 33 -0.96 -0.28 7.46
N LEU A 34 -0.92 -1.54 7.06
CA LEU A 34 -0.61 -1.95 5.70
C LEU A 34 -1.90 -2.26 4.93
N ILE A 35 -2.13 -1.55 3.83
CA ILE A 35 -3.29 -1.80 2.98
C ILE A 35 -2.88 -2.10 1.54
N TRP A 36 -3.66 -2.94 0.88
CA TRP A 36 -3.54 -3.19 -0.55
C TRP A 36 -4.39 -2.19 -1.32
N ILE A 37 -3.75 -1.29 -2.05
CA ILE A 37 -4.42 -0.40 -3.01
C ILE A 37 -4.43 -1.03 -4.39
N SER A 38 -5.54 -0.87 -5.09
CA SER A 38 -5.74 -1.38 -6.45
C SER A 38 -5.85 -0.22 -7.43
N PHE A 39 -5.12 -0.32 -8.53
CA PHE A 39 -5.15 0.60 -9.67
C PHE A 39 -5.81 -0.13 -10.85
N PRO A 40 -7.16 -0.07 -10.96
CA PRO A 40 -7.86 -0.65 -12.09
C PRO A 40 -7.60 0.16 -13.36
N ASN A 41 -7.59 -0.51 -14.51
CA ASN A 41 -7.50 0.12 -15.85
C ASN A 41 -6.24 0.98 -16.07
N LEU A 42 -5.15 0.69 -15.34
CA LEU A 42 -3.89 1.35 -15.58
C LEU A 42 -3.32 0.89 -16.92
N HIS A 43 -3.01 1.83 -17.82
CA HIS A 43 -2.43 1.49 -19.13
C HIS A 43 -1.15 0.66 -18.95
N PRO A 44 -0.87 -0.33 -19.81
CA PRO A 44 0.28 -1.23 -19.64
C PRO A 44 1.63 -0.52 -19.47
N HIS A 45 1.79 0.65 -20.09
CA HIS A 45 2.98 1.49 -19.97
C HIS A 45 3.22 2.02 -18.54
N PHE A 46 2.17 2.15 -17.72
CA PHE A 46 2.25 2.61 -16.34
C PHE A 46 2.32 1.46 -15.31
N LEU A 47 2.21 0.20 -15.74
CA LEU A 47 2.33 -0.99 -14.87
C LEU A 47 3.78 -1.27 -14.43
N SER A 48 4.75 -0.48 -14.88
CA SER A 48 6.15 -0.61 -14.42
C SER A 48 6.24 -0.46 -12.90
N PRO A 49 6.96 -1.37 -12.20
CA PRO A 49 7.16 -1.27 -10.75
C PRO A 49 7.70 0.09 -10.29
N HIS A 50 8.58 0.72 -11.09
CA HIS A 50 9.12 2.04 -10.80
C HIS A 50 8.06 3.14 -10.86
N ILE A 51 7.15 3.08 -11.83
CA ILE A 51 6.05 4.04 -11.96
C ILE A 51 5.04 3.86 -10.83
N LEU A 52 4.66 2.60 -10.54
CA LEU A 52 3.78 2.28 -9.42
C LEU A 52 4.36 2.72 -8.08
N HIS A 53 5.67 2.60 -7.88
CA HIS A 53 6.34 3.10 -6.68
C HIS A 53 6.32 4.63 -6.61
N ARG A 54 6.53 5.33 -7.72
CA ARG A 54 6.43 6.79 -7.78
C ARG A 54 5.01 7.26 -7.51
N LEU A 55 4.00 6.58 -8.07
CA LEU A 55 2.59 6.82 -7.77
C LEU A 55 2.31 6.56 -6.29
N GLY A 56 2.77 5.45 -5.74
CA GLY A 56 2.64 5.11 -4.34
C GLY A 56 3.16 6.22 -3.43
N LEU A 57 4.38 6.73 -3.69
CA LEU A 57 5.02 7.82 -2.93
C LEU A 57 4.21 9.13 -2.93
N LEU A 58 3.40 9.41 -3.96
CA LEU A 58 2.56 10.60 -4.00
C LEU A 58 1.41 10.53 -2.99
N PHE A 59 0.99 9.33 -2.61
CA PHE A 59 -0.21 9.12 -1.80
C PHE A 59 0.11 8.58 -0.39
N CYS A 60 1.03 7.64 -0.31
CA CYS A 60 1.35 6.86 0.89
C CYS A 60 2.82 6.44 0.86
N ASN A 61 3.25 5.62 1.82
CA ASN A 61 4.56 4.99 1.76
C ASN A 61 4.46 3.64 1.04
N PRO A 62 4.90 3.52 -0.22
CA PRO A 62 4.87 2.25 -0.94
C PRO A 62 5.83 1.24 -0.31
N VAL A 63 5.33 0.02 -0.13
CA VAL A 63 6.09 -1.05 0.49
C VAL A 63 6.42 -2.14 -0.52
N LYS A 64 5.43 -2.56 -1.31
CA LYS A 64 5.60 -3.70 -2.23
C LYS A 64 4.57 -3.67 -3.35
N VAL A 65 4.96 -4.07 -4.57
CA VAL A 65 4.02 -4.32 -5.68
C VAL A 65 3.59 -5.79 -5.64
N ASP A 66 2.32 -6.06 -5.97
CA ASP A 66 1.80 -7.43 -6.06
C ASP A 66 2.54 -8.26 -7.12
N ASN A 67 2.73 -9.54 -6.83
CA ASN A 67 3.49 -10.43 -7.70
C ASN A 67 2.85 -10.56 -9.09
N ALA A 68 1.51 -10.56 -9.17
CA ALA A 68 0.80 -10.61 -10.44
C ALA A 68 1.06 -9.37 -11.32
N THR A 69 1.30 -8.21 -10.69
CA THR A 69 1.63 -6.97 -11.38
C THR A 69 3.09 -6.94 -11.81
N VAL A 70 4.03 -7.39 -10.94
CA VAL A 70 5.45 -7.51 -11.29
C VAL A 70 5.67 -8.49 -12.45
N MET A 71 4.96 -9.61 -12.43
CA MET A 71 5.07 -10.64 -13.46
C MET A 71 4.21 -10.37 -14.70
N GLY A 72 3.39 -9.32 -14.70
CA GLY A 72 2.52 -8.97 -15.82
C GLY A 72 1.35 -9.95 -16.08
N TYR A 73 1.09 -10.91 -15.20
CA TYR A 73 0.02 -11.92 -15.38
C TYR A 73 -1.39 -11.32 -15.35
N ARG A 74 -1.57 -10.16 -14.70
CA ARG A 74 -2.88 -9.51 -14.58
C ARG A 74 -2.78 -8.01 -14.92
N PRO A 75 -2.70 -7.65 -16.21
CA PRO A 75 -2.52 -6.26 -16.63
C PRO A 75 -3.76 -5.39 -16.41
N SER A 76 -4.93 -5.99 -16.13
CA SER A 76 -6.17 -5.26 -15.88
C SER A 76 -6.20 -4.54 -14.52
N VAL A 77 -5.45 -5.04 -13.53
CA VAL A 77 -5.42 -4.46 -12.17
C VAL A 77 -4.01 -4.53 -11.60
N ALA A 78 -3.40 -3.36 -11.44
CA ALA A 78 -2.17 -3.23 -10.65
C ALA A 78 -2.51 -3.19 -9.16
N ARG A 79 -1.75 -3.88 -8.31
CA ARG A 79 -1.91 -3.78 -6.86
C ARG A 79 -0.61 -3.45 -6.17
N MET A 80 -0.69 -2.60 -5.15
CA MET A 80 0.45 -2.20 -4.34
C MET A 80 0.07 -2.23 -2.86
N LEU A 81 0.99 -2.74 -2.05
CA LEU A 81 0.95 -2.66 -0.60
C LEU A 81 1.59 -1.33 -0.18
N VAL A 82 0.86 -0.55 0.61
CA VAL A 82 1.31 0.73 1.14
C VAL A 82 1.15 0.78 2.66
N GLU A 83 2.04 1.50 3.32
CA GLU A 83 1.89 1.95 4.71
C GLU A 83 1.06 3.22 4.74
N ILE A 84 -0.03 3.19 5.52
CA ILE A 84 -0.98 4.28 5.66
C ILE A 84 -1.19 4.59 7.14
N ASP A 85 -1.23 5.87 7.48
CA ASP A 85 -1.47 6.35 8.84
C ASP A 85 -2.95 6.71 9.01
N ILE A 86 -3.74 5.87 9.66
CA ILE A 86 -5.20 6.02 9.78
C ILE A 86 -5.65 7.30 10.52
N THR A 87 -4.73 7.99 11.20
CA THR A 87 -5.05 9.30 11.81
C THR A 87 -5.20 10.40 10.77
N LYS A 88 -4.67 10.20 9.56
CA LYS A 88 -4.74 11.15 8.45
C LYS A 88 -5.95 10.85 7.57
N LYS A 89 -6.54 11.91 7.00
CA LYS A 89 -7.61 11.76 5.99
C LYS A 89 -7.00 11.40 4.64
N PHE A 90 -7.50 10.35 4.02
CA PHE A 90 -7.14 9.95 2.66
C PHE A 90 -8.31 10.14 1.71
N LEU A 91 -8.00 10.33 0.43
CA LEU A 91 -9.00 10.39 -0.62
C LEU A 91 -9.37 8.96 -1.05
N ASP A 92 -10.65 8.62 -1.03
CA ASP A 92 -11.14 7.28 -1.42
C ASP A 92 -10.87 6.96 -2.90
N LYS A 93 -10.82 7.99 -3.76
CA LYS A 93 -10.63 7.85 -5.22
C LYS A 93 -9.86 9.04 -5.77
N ILE A 94 -8.97 8.78 -6.72
CA ILE A 94 -8.15 9.80 -7.37
C ILE A 94 -8.16 9.51 -8.86
N TRP A 95 -8.47 10.53 -9.65
CA TRP A 95 -8.48 10.44 -11.10
C TRP A 95 -7.14 10.93 -11.63
N LEU A 96 -6.36 10.03 -12.24
CA LEU A 96 -5.19 10.42 -13.03
C LEU A 96 -5.72 11.06 -14.32
N CYS A 97 -5.95 12.38 -14.30
CA CYS A 97 -6.35 13.12 -15.49
C CYS A 97 -5.11 13.30 -16.37
N HIS A 98 -5.18 12.85 -17.62
CA HIS A 98 -4.20 13.22 -18.63
C HIS A 98 -4.46 14.69 -18.99
N GLU A 99 -3.58 15.61 -18.59
CA GLU A 99 -3.58 16.96 -19.15
C GLU A 99 -3.38 16.81 -20.66
N LYS A 100 -4.33 17.29 -21.48
CA LYS A 100 -4.27 17.18 -22.94
C LYS A 100 -2.98 17.82 -23.47
N LEU A 101 -1.88 17.08 -23.53
CA LEU A 101 -0.82 17.33 -24.49
C LEU A 101 -1.30 16.71 -25.80
N GLY A 102 -1.93 17.57 -26.61
CA GLY A 102 -2.32 17.26 -27.97
C GLY A 102 -1.14 16.71 -28.73
N TYR A 103 -1.33 15.54 -29.33
CA TYR A 103 -0.51 15.07 -30.42
C TYR A 103 -0.69 16.04 -31.60
N PHE A 104 0.35 16.81 -31.89
CA PHE A 104 0.67 17.28 -33.24
C PHE A 104 1.97 16.58 -33.66
#